data_AF-A0A3M4B827-F1
#
_entry.id   AF-A0A3M4B827-F1
#
_cell.length_a   1.000
_cell.length_b   1.000
_cell.length_c   1.000
_cell.angle_alpha   90.00
_cell.angle_beta   90.00
_cell.angle_gamma   90.00
#
_symmetry.space_group_name_H-M   'P 1'
#
loop_
_entity.id
_entity.type
_entity.pdbx_description
1 polymer ?
#
loop_
_entity_poly.entity_id
_entity_poly.type
_entity_poly.pdbx_seq_one_letter_code
_entity_poly.pdbx_strand_id
1 'polypeptide(L)'
;MEFHRAIVAACKNEYLAAFHDFLESQLIRARFMAWENSSKLAVGPSGANREHREIYDAIKSRNPVEAANCARLHLNSAALRLNIDVME
;
A
#
# COMPACT_ATOMS: atom_id res chain seq x y z
N MET A 1 7.42 -3.62 7.81
CA MET A 1 6.63 -3.24 6.61
C MET A 1 7.04 -1.80 6.32
N GLU A 2 8.31 -1.63 5.93
CA GLU A 2 9.01 -0.34 6.14
C GLU A 2 8.56 0.76 5.19
N PHE A 3 8.03 0.37 4.02
CA PHE A 3 7.67 1.34 2.98
C PHE A 3 6.53 2.27 3.40
N HIS A 4 5.38 1.72 3.81
CA HIS A 4 4.23 2.51 4.24
C HIS A 4 4.55 3.34 5.49
N ARG A 5 5.26 2.75 6.47
CA ARG A 5 5.67 3.47 7.67
C ARG A 5 6.64 4.61 7.37
N ALA A 6 7.55 4.46 6.41
CA ALA A 6 8.46 5.54 5.99
C ALA A 6 7.70 6.71 5.34
N ILE A 7 6.68 6.45 4.53
CA ILE A 7 5.82 7.49 3.95
C ILE A 7 5.09 8.25 5.06
N VAL A 8 4.48 7.53 6.00
CA VAL A 8 3.76 8.13 7.13
C VAL A 8 4.70 8.97 8.02
N ALA A 9 5.90 8.47 8.32
CA ALA A 9 6.90 9.20 9.10
C ALA A 9 7.35 10.49 8.38
N ALA A 10 7.44 10.47 7.04
CA ALA A 10 7.79 11.65 6.25
C ALA A 10 6.75 12.78 6.34
N CYS A 11 5.50 12.47 6.70
CA CYS A 11 4.47 13.48 6.97
C CYS A 11 4.71 14.26 8.27
N LYS A 12 5.64 13.82 9.13
CA LYS A 12 5.97 14.47 10.42
C LYS A 12 4.74 14.72 11.30
N ASN A 13 3.79 13.78 11.27
CA ASN A 13 2.56 13.82 12.06
C ASN A 13 2.52 12.59 12.98
N GLU A 14 2.73 12.81 14.28
CA GLU A 14 2.82 11.73 15.27
C GLU A 14 1.49 10.98 15.43
N TYR A 15 0.36 11.66 15.29
CA TYR A 15 -0.96 11.03 15.33
C TYR A 15 -1.16 10.09 14.14
N LEU A 16 -0.73 10.50 12.94
CA LEU A 16 -0.80 9.67 11.75
C LEU A 16 0.10 8.43 11.89
N ALA A 17 1.29 8.60 12.46
CA ALA A 17 2.22 7.50 12.73
C ALA A 17 1.65 6.50 13.74
N ALA A 18 1.07 6.98 14.85
CA ALA A 18 0.44 6.13 15.85
C ALA A 18 -0.79 5.40 15.30
N PHE A 19 -1.62 6.09 14.51
CA PHE A 19 -2.78 5.50 13.88
C PHE A 19 -2.40 4.42 12.86
N HIS A 20 -1.36 4.66 12.04
CA HIS A 20 -0.84 3.66 11.11
C HIS A 20 -0.36 2.41 11.87
N ASP A 21 0.41 2.55 12.95
CA ASP A 21 0.93 1.41 13.71
C ASP A 21 -0.18 0.58 14.33
N PHE A 22 -1.22 1.26 14.84
CA PHE A 22 -2.42 0.59 15.31
C PHE A 22 -3.08 -0.23 14.18
N LEU A 23 -3.35 0.39 13.01
CA LEU A 23 -3.96 -0.31 11.88
C LEU A 23 -3.11 -1.49 11.39
N GLU A 24 -1.79 -1.33 11.30
CA GLU A 24 -0.88 -2.40 10.91
C GLU A 24 -1.05 -3.62 11.83
N SER A 25 -1.13 -3.40 13.15
CA SER A 25 -1.31 -4.48 14.13
C SER A 25 -2.62 -5.26 13.93
N GLN A 26 -3.69 -4.59 13.49
CA GLN A 26 -5.00 -5.21 13.25
C GLN A 26 -5.05 -5.94 11.91
N LEU A 27 -4.29 -5.47 10.92
CA LEU A 27 -4.36 -5.94 9.53
C LEU A 27 -3.33 -7.02 9.16
N ILE A 28 -2.53 -7.51 10.12
CA ILE A 28 -1.51 -8.53 9.89
C ILE A 28 -2.07 -9.75 9.13
N ARG A 29 -3.25 -10.25 9.54
CA ARG A 29 -3.89 -11.40 8.89
C ARG A 29 -4.30 -11.10 7.44
N ALA A 30 -4.92 -9.93 7.20
CA ALA A 30 -5.28 -9.50 5.86
C ALA A 30 -4.05 -9.42 4.95
N ARG A 31 -2.93 -8.90 5.47
CA ARG A 31 -1.68 -8.82 4.72
C ARG A 31 -1.14 -10.20 4.33
N PHE A 32 -1.15 -11.18 5.24
CA PHE A 32 -0.73 -12.55 4.90
C PHE A 32 -1.61 -13.15 3.79
N MET A 33 -2.92 -12.98 3.87
CA MET A 33 -3.85 -13.45 2.83
C MET A 33 -3.60 -12.77 1.48
N ALA A 34 -3.39 -11.44 1.46
CA ALA A 34 -3.08 -10.71 0.24
C ALA A 34 -1.78 -11.23 -0.42
N TRP A 35 -0.76 -11.54 0.38
CA TRP A 35 0.50 -12.10 -0.13
C TRP A 35 0.31 -13.51 -0.68
N GLU A 36 -0.41 -14.38 0.04
CA GLU A 36 -0.71 -15.74 -0.41
C GLU A 36 -1.51 -15.72 -1.73
N ASN A 37 -2.53 -14.87 -1.82
CA ASN A 37 -3.31 -14.70 -3.04
C ASN A 37 -2.47 -14.15 -4.19
N SER A 38 -1.54 -13.23 -3.91
CA SER A 38 -0.60 -12.72 -4.91
C SER A 38 0.33 -13.80 -5.45
N SER A 39 0.74 -14.75 -4.59
CA SER A 39 1.61 -15.86 -5.00
C SER A 39 0.96 -16.80 -6.02
N LYS A 40 -0.39 -16.82 -6.06
CA LYS A 40 -1.20 -17.61 -7.00
C LYS A 40 -1.39 -16.90 -8.34
N LEU A 41 -1.04 -15.62 -8.47
CA LEU A 41 -1.11 -14.87 -9.73
C LEU A 41 0.07 -15.22 -10.64
N ALA A 42 -0.14 -15.17 -11.97
CA ALA A 42 0.92 -15.44 -12.95
C ALA A 42 2.16 -14.53 -12.80
N VAL A 43 1.95 -13.30 -12.32
CA VAL A 43 3.02 -12.33 -12.03
C VAL A 43 3.57 -12.46 -10.59
N GLY A 44 2.99 -13.33 -9.75
CA GLY A 44 3.35 -13.47 -8.36
C GLY A 44 3.20 -12.16 -7.55
N PRO A 45 3.94 -11.99 -6.45
CA PRO A 45 3.92 -10.76 -5.65
C PRO A 45 4.56 -9.54 -6.34
N SER A 46 5.06 -9.68 -7.58
CA SER A 46 5.72 -8.59 -8.30
C SER A 46 4.81 -7.40 -8.56
N GLY A 47 3.49 -7.61 -8.64
CA GLY A 47 2.50 -6.54 -8.83
C GLY A 47 2.56 -5.49 -7.71
N ALA A 48 2.55 -5.92 -6.44
CA ALA A 48 2.64 -5.00 -5.30
C ALA A 48 3.98 -4.24 -5.25
N ASN A 49 5.10 -4.89 -5.62
CA ASN A 49 6.39 -4.23 -5.67
C ASN A 49 6.47 -3.18 -6.80
N ARG A 50 5.85 -3.47 -7.95
CA ARG A 50 5.70 -2.51 -9.05
C ARG A 50 4.88 -1.30 -8.60
N GLU A 51 3.74 -1.53 -7.96
CA GLU A 51 2.87 -0.48 -7.41
C GLU A 51 3.64 0.40 -6.38
N HIS A 52 4.40 -0.20 -5.46
CA HIS A 52 5.23 0.56 -4.53
C HIS A 52 6.32 1.40 -5.24
N ARG A 53 6.88 0.88 -6.33
CA ARG A 53 7.87 1.62 -7.12
C ARG A 53 7.25 2.85 -7.76
N GLU A 54 6.07 2.73 -8.35
CA GLU A 54 5.33 3.85 -8.95
C GLU A 54 5.03 4.94 -7.92
N ILE A 55 4.55 4.58 -6.72
CA ILE A 55 4.36 5.52 -5.61
C ILE A 55 5.67 6.24 -5.26
N TYR A 56 6.76 5.48 -5.11
CA TYR A 56 8.06 6.07 -4.79
C TYR A 56 8.54 7.05 -5.86
N ASP A 57 8.40 6.71 -7.14
CA ASP A 57 8.87 7.56 -8.25
C ASP A 57 8.05 8.85 -8.33
N ALA A 58 6.74 8.79 -8.03
CA ALA A 58 5.88 9.97 -7.93
C ALA A 58 6.26 10.87 -6.73
N ILE A 59 6.55 10.29 -5.56
CA ILE A 59 7.05 11.05 -4.40
C ILE A 59 8.41 11.67 -4.70
N LYS A 60 9.33 10.90 -5.29
CA LYS A 60 10.68 11.35 -5.65
C LYS A 60 10.67 12.51 -6.64
N SER A 61 9.74 12.49 -7.60
CA SER A 61 9.53 13.58 -8.56
C SER A 61 8.75 14.77 -7.98
N ARG A 62 8.40 14.73 -6.69
CA ARG A 62 7.62 15.76 -5.99
C ARG A 62 6.27 16.05 -6.66
N ASN A 63 5.65 15.01 -7.22
CA ASN A 63 4.32 15.09 -7.80
C ASN A 63 3.28 14.51 -6.84
N PRO A 64 2.65 15.34 -5.97
CA PRO A 64 1.70 14.86 -4.97
C PRO A 64 0.41 14.30 -5.59
N VAL A 65 -0.01 14.82 -6.75
CA VAL A 65 -1.22 14.35 -7.45
C VAL A 65 -0.99 12.93 -7.96
N GLU A 66 0.14 12.70 -8.61
CA GLU A 66 0.49 11.36 -9.10
C GLU A 66 0.72 10.38 -7.94
N ALA A 67 1.39 10.81 -6.86
CA ALA A 67 1.61 9.96 -5.70
C ALA A 67 0.28 9.50 -5.07
N ALA A 68 -0.69 10.41 -4.97
CA ALA A 68 -2.04 10.09 -4.51
C ALA A 68 -2.76 9.13 -5.47
N ASN A 69 -2.64 9.34 -6.78
CA ASN A 69 -3.22 8.45 -7.79
C ASN A 69 -2.63 7.03 -7.72
N CYS A 70 -1.30 6.89 -7.69
CA CYS A 70 -0.63 5.59 -7.54
C CYS A 70 -1.04 4.90 -6.24
N ALA A 71 -1.16 5.64 -5.13
CA ALA A 71 -1.60 5.07 -3.85
C ALA A 71 -3.05 4.54 -3.91
N ARG A 72 -3.96 5.26 -4.58
CA ARG A 72 -5.34 4.80 -4.80
C ARG A 72 -5.40 3.54 -5.68
N LEU A 73 -4.61 3.51 -6.75
CA LEU A 73 -4.50 2.32 -7.60
C LEU A 73 -3.96 1.11 -6.83
N HIS A 74 -2.94 1.32 -5.99
CA HIS A 74 -2.42 0.28 -5.09
C HIS A 74 -3.49 -0.24 -4.13
N LEU A 75 -4.30 0.64 -3.54
CA LEU A 75 -5.41 0.26 -2.66
C LEU A 75 -6.43 -0.62 -3.41
N ASN A 76 -6.83 -0.22 -4.61
CA ASN A 76 -7.78 -0.99 -5.43
C ASN A 76 -7.22 -2.37 -5.78
N SER A 77 -5.95 -2.43 -6.21
CA SER A 77 -5.27 -3.72 -6.45
C SER A 77 -5.17 -4.58 -5.18
N ALA A 78 -4.94 -3.97 -4.01
CA ALA A 78 -4.89 -4.68 -2.73
C ALA A 78 -6.25 -5.27 -2.36
N ALA A 79 -7.34 -4.53 -2.60
CA ALA A 79 -8.69 -5.02 -2.38
C ALA A 79 -9.05 -6.17 -3.32
N LEU A 80 -8.69 -6.09 -4.60
CA LEU A 80 -8.85 -7.20 -5.55
C LEU A 80 -8.09 -8.45 -5.09
N ARG A 81 -6.86 -8.30 -4.60
CA ARG A 81 -6.08 -9.42 -4.01
C ARG A 81 -6.75 -10.04 -2.79
N LEU A 82 -7.64 -9.31 -2.12
CA LEU A 82 -8.40 -9.76 -0.96
C LEU A 82 -9.84 -10.15 -1.27
N ASN A 83 -10.27 -10.08 -2.54
CA ASN A 83 -11.66 -10.24 -2.96
C ASN A 83 -12.62 -9.29 -2.20
N ILE A 84 -12.17 -8.06 -1.96
CA ILE A 84 -12.96 -6.98 -1.36
C ILE A 84 -13.33 -6.00 -2.47
N ASP A 85 -14.59 -5.59 -2.50
CA ASP A 85 -15.03 -4.50 -3.36
C ASP A 85 -14.84 -3.16 -2.64
N VAL A 86 -14.11 -2.24 -3.25
CA VAL A 86 -13.97 -0.86 -2.74
C VAL A 86 -14.91 -0.02 -3.59
N MET A 87 -16.12 0.23 -3.08
CA MET A 87 -17.05 1.12 -3.76
C MET A 87 -16.41 2.52 -3.87
N GLU A 88 -16.34 3.05 -5.09
CA GLU A 88 -15.85 4.40 -5.39
C GLU A 88 -16.97 5.45 -5.25
#